data_AF-A0A1H3TMF4-F1
#
_entry.id   AF-A0A1H3TMF4-F1
#
_cell.length_a   1.000
_cell.length_b   1.000
_cell.length_c   1.000
_cell.angle_alpha   90.00
_cell.angle_beta   90.00
_cell.angle_gamma   90.00
#
_symmetry.space_group_name_H-M   'P 1'
#
loop_
_entity.id
_entity.type
_entity.pdbx_description
1 polymer ?
#
loop_
_entity_poly.entity_id
_entity_poly.type
_entity_poly.pdbx_seq_one_letter_code
_entity_poly.pdbx_strand_id
1 'polypeptide(L)'
;MAFWDVYERTANVAVQNETGKILAKVAIVHKYSDNYKNDHTWTEVNPGETTAADMVVNYHTGTLTTGRDWWQLTIVDEEGGVYISDPQNFRDVFDFLEKGLGDILPKLEKAFHKAAQNPSSDAKKRAYAAAGEAVAMAVELMLNHAETAGFKQHILRDEDAGHTTTFTIRRLPSEGTDSDALLISSNSGDSETRITRLKKKVS
;
A
#
# COMPACT_ATOMS: atom_id res chain seq x y z
N MET A 1 -15.52 33.79 21.98
CA MET A 1 -15.80 32.35 22.16
C MET A 1 -14.86 31.61 21.24
N ALA A 2 -13.97 30.78 21.78
CA ALA A 2 -13.24 29.82 20.96
C ALA A 2 -14.17 28.61 20.80
N PHE A 3 -14.59 28.32 19.57
CA PHE A 3 -15.37 27.12 19.27
C PHE A 3 -14.37 25.95 19.15
N TRP A 4 -14.61 24.92 19.95
CA TRP A 4 -13.79 23.72 20.04
C TRP A 4 -14.52 22.61 19.28
N ASP A 5 -14.19 22.44 18.00
CA ASP A 5 -14.95 21.57 17.10
C ASP A 5 -14.07 20.42 16.56
N VAL A 6 -14.72 19.29 16.31
CA VAL A 6 -14.20 18.14 15.55
C VAL A 6 -15.04 18.02 14.28
N TYR A 7 -14.39 17.89 13.14
CA TYR A 7 -15.06 17.79 11.85
C TYR A 7 -14.70 16.48 11.17
N GLU A 8 -15.72 15.74 10.74
CA GLU A 8 -15.52 14.60 9.85
C GLU A 8 -15.24 15.08 8.43
N ARG A 9 -14.22 14.48 7.82
CA ARG A 9 -13.75 14.78 6.47
C ARG A 9 -13.51 13.49 5.70
N THR A 10 -13.49 13.63 4.38
CA THR A 10 -13.13 12.55 3.46
C THR A 10 -12.18 13.04 2.40
N ALA A 11 -11.27 12.19 1.96
CA ALA A 11 -10.41 12.43 0.80
C ALA A 11 -10.46 11.20 -0.12
N ASN A 12 -10.18 11.43 -1.41
CA ASN A 12 -10.03 10.34 -2.38
C ASN A 12 -8.57 9.94 -2.48
N VAL A 13 -8.29 8.69 -2.87
CA VAL A 13 -6.93 8.16 -3.01
C VAL A 13 -6.76 7.53 -4.39
N ALA A 14 -5.66 7.88 -5.05
CA ALA A 14 -5.24 7.33 -6.33
C ALA A 14 -3.80 6.81 -6.26
N VAL A 15 -3.44 5.91 -7.17
CA VAL A 15 -2.09 5.36 -7.32
C VAL A 15 -1.52 5.79 -8.66
N GLN A 16 -0.28 6.26 -8.66
CA GLN A 16 0.50 6.50 -9.87
C GLN A 16 1.68 5.54 -9.92
N ASN A 17 1.84 4.82 -11.02
CA ASN A 17 2.92 3.87 -11.22
C ASN A 17 4.02 4.46 -12.12
N GLU A 18 5.19 4.73 -11.57
CA GLU A 18 6.36 5.19 -12.34
C GLU A 18 7.47 4.12 -12.39
N THR A 19 7.21 2.90 -11.89
CA THR A 19 8.22 1.84 -11.66
C THR A 19 8.75 1.16 -12.93
N GLY A 20 8.25 1.52 -14.12
CA GLY A 20 8.58 0.86 -15.39
C GLY A 20 8.05 -0.57 -15.53
N LYS A 21 7.43 -1.14 -14.49
CA LYS A 21 6.85 -2.48 -14.44
C LYS A 21 5.34 -2.45 -14.30
N ILE A 22 4.65 -3.49 -14.76
CA ILE A 22 3.23 -3.66 -14.43
C ILE A 22 3.11 -4.05 -12.96
N LEU A 23 2.27 -3.32 -12.22
CA LEU A 23 1.88 -3.68 -10.87
C LEU A 23 0.60 -4.51 -10.94
N ALA A 24 0.76 -5.84 -10.88
CA ALA A 24 -0.36 -6.78 -10.99
C ALA A 24 -1.45 -6.49 -9.94
N LYS A 25 -1.04 -6.13 -8.72
CA LYS A 25 -1.93 -5.64 -7.66
C LYS A 25 -1.25 -4.53 -6.87
N VAL A 26 -2.03 -3.53 -6.48
CA VAL A 26 -1.61 -2.49 -5.51
C VAL A 26 -2.72 -2.36 -4.48
N ALA A 27 -2.39 -2.50 -3.20
CA ALA A 27 -3.31 -2.22 -2.12
C ALA A 27 -2.79 -1.12 -1.21
N ILE A 28 -3.70 -0.27 -0.78
CA ILE A 28 -3.45 0.74 0.25
C ILE A 28 -4.37 0.44 1.42
N VAL A 29 -3.79 0.51 2.62
CA VAL A 29 -4.53 0.50 3.89
C VAL A 29 -4.34 1.86 4.55
N HIS A 30 -5.44 2.43 5.01
CA HIS A 30 -5.47 3.65 5.82
C HIS A 30 -6.11 3.36 7.17
N LYS A 31 -5.48 3.89 8.22
CA LYS A 31 -6.01 3.92 9.58
C LYS A 31 -5.99 5.36 10.07
N TYR A 32 -7.15 5.91 10.40
CA TYR A 32 -7.23 7.14 11.20
C TYR A 32 -7.37 6.75 12.67
N SER A 33 -6.22 6.68 13.37
CA SER A 33 -6.15 6.13 14.73
C SER A 33 -6.96 4.81 14.84
N ASP A 34 -7.79 4.65 15.87
CA ASP A 34 -8.65 3.47 16.06
C ASP A 34 -10.08 3.66 15.51
N ASN A 35 -10.34 4.79 14.85
CA ASN A 35 -11.70 5.22 14.50
C ASN A 35 -12.14 4.71 13.13
N TYR A 36 -11.23 4.78 12.15
CA TYR A 36 -11.51 4.38 10.78
C TYR A 36 -10.43 3.45 10.25
N LYS A 37 -10.86 2.44 9.51
CA LYS A 37 -10.01 1.54 8.74
C LYS A 37 -10.58 1.48 7.32
N ASN A 38 -9.79 1.89 6.36
CA ASN A 38 -10.16 1.88 4.94
C ASN A 38 -9.09 1.11 4.19
N ASP A 39 -9.49 0.34 3.18
CA ASP A 39 -8.57 -0.31 2.27
C ASP A 39 -9.14 -0.33 0.85
N HIS A 40 -8.25 -0.42 -0.12
CA HIS A 40 -8.63 -0.61 -1.51
C HIS A 40 -7.52 -1.33 -2.26
N THR A 41 -7.90 -2.10 -3.28
CA THR A 41 -6.96 -2.82 -4.15
C THR A 41 -7.22 -2.51 -5.62
N TRP A 42 -6.25 -1.90 -6.29
CA TRP A 42 -6.20 -1.75 -7.73
C TRP A 42 -5.56 -2.98 -8.38
N THR A 43 -5.94 -3.26 -9.63
CA THR A 43 -5.44 -4.40 -10.40
C THR A 43 -4.81 -3.91 -11.69
N GLU A 44 -3.67 -4.49 -12.06
CA GLU A 44 -2.99 -4.23 -13.34
C GLU A 44 -2.73 -2.72 -13.59
N VAL A 45 -2.03 -2.08 -12.67
CA VAL A 45 -1.61 -0.67 -12.83
C VAL A 45 -0.38 -0.63 -13.73
N ASN A 46 -0.55 -0.16 -14.96
CA ASN A 46 0.49 -0.16 -15.98
C ASN A 46 1.57 0.91 -15.72
N PRO A 47 2.78 0.77 -16.28
CA PRO A 47 3.79 1.81 -16.23
C PRO A 47 3.27 3.15 -16.79
N GLY A 48 3.45 4.22 -16.03
CA GLY A 48 2.96 5.56 -16.35
C GLY A 48 1.47 5.79 -16.08
N GLU A 49 0.74 4.79 -15.62
CA GLU A 49 -0.69 4.91 -15.32
C GLU A 49 -0.93 5.62 -13.99
N THR A 50 -1.96 6.47 -13.95
CA THR A 50 -2.59 6.94 -12.71
C THR A 50 -3.98 6.34 -12.64
N THR A 51 -4.28 5.64 -11.56
CA THR A 51 -5.59 5.00 -11.35
C THR A 51 -6.67 6.04 -11.10
N ALA A 52 -7.93 5.64 -11.26
CA ALA A 52 -9.05 6.43 -10.76
C ALA A 52 -8.98 6.53 -9.22
N ALA A 53 -9.44 7.67 -8.68
CA ALA A 53 -9.39 8.00 -7.26
C ALA A 53 -10.55 7.34 -6.49
N ASP A 54 -10.64 6.02 -6.55
CA ASP A 54 -11.82 5.24 -6.16
C ASP A 54 -11.80 4.78 -4.69
N MET A 55 -10.70 5.02 -3.97
CA MET A 55 -10.62 4.79 -2.52
C MET A 55 -11.00 6.07 -1.79
N VAL A 56 -12.06 6.01 -0.97
CA VAL A 56 -12.47 7.10 -0.09
C VAL A 56 -12.02 6.78 1.33
N VAL A 57 -11.29 7.71 1.95
CA VAL A 57 -10.83 7.59 3.34
C VAL A 57 -11.53 8.58 4.26
N ASN A 58 -11.69 8.21 5.53
CA ASN A 58 -12.32 9.04 6.55
C ASN A 58 -11.27 9.52 7.56
N TYR A 59 -11.31 10.80 7.92
CA TYR A 59 -10.43 11.37 8.94
C TYR A 59 -11.13 12.51 9.68
N HIS A 60 -10.55 12.94 10.81
CA HIS A 60 -11.03 14.10 11.55
C HIS A 60 -10.03 15.26 11.49
N THR A 61 -10.57 16.48 11.43
CA THR A 61 -9.85 17.74 11.60
C THR A 61 -10.47 18.57 12.73
N GLY A 62 -9.77 19.61 13.18
CA GLY A 62 -10.23 20.52 14.24
C GLY A 62 -9.21 20.71 15.35
N THR A 63 -9.52 21.59 16.31
CA THR A 63 -8.56 21.98 17.37
C THR A 63 -8.42 20.96 18.50
N LEU A 64 -9.31 19.96 18.55
CA LEU A 64 -9.28 18.87 19.53
C LEU A 64 -8.83 17.52 18.95
N THR A 65 -8.58 17.43 17.64
CA THR A 65 -8.19 16.17 17.03
C THR A 65 -6.72 15.86 17.34
N THR A 66 -6.48 14.74 18.03
CA THR A 66 -5.14 14.15 18.21
C THR A 66 -4.90 12.95 17.30
N GLY A 67 -5.93 12.58 16.52
CA GLY A 67 -5.90 11.46 15.60
C GLY A 67 -4.86 11.65 14.50
N ARG A 68 -4.35 10.53 14.00
CA ARG A 68 -3.28 10.49 12.99
C ARG A 68 -3.66 9.55 11.87
N ASP A 69 -3.35 9.97 10.66
CA ASP A 69 -3.47 9.16 9.44
C ASP A 69 -2.22 8.30 9.24
N TRP A 70 -2.45 6.99 9.27
CA TRP A 70 -1.44 5.97 9.10
C TRP A 70 -1.72 5.17 7.83
N TRP A 71 -0.70 5.05 6.97
CA TRP A 71 -0.84 4.46 5.65
C TRP A 71 0.10 3.27 5.46
N GLN A 72 -0.37 2.24 4.77
CA GLN A 72 0.46 1.12 4.34
C GLN A 72 0.19 0.81 2.88
N LEU A 73 1.26 0.53 2.14
CA LEU A 73 1.21 0.12 0.75
C LEU A 73 1.65 -1.34 0.64
N THR A 74 0.93 -2.13 -0.15
CA THR A 74 1.34 -3.47 -0.59
C THR A 74 1.27 -3.54 -2.11
N ILE A 75 2.30 -4.09 -2.76
CA ILE A 75 2.38 -4.25 -4.22
C ILE A 75 2.72 -5.70 -4.54
N VAL A 76 2.12 -6.22 -5.60
CA VAL A 76 2.58 -7.40 -6.32
C VAL A 76 2.94 -6.99 -7.74
N ASP A 77 4.18 -7.21 -8.17
CA ASP A 77 4.60 -6.94 -9.55
C ASP A 77 4.31 -8.11 -10.50
N GLU A 78 4.53 -7.90 -11.79
CA GLU A 78 4.33 -8.92 -12.83
C GLU A 78 5.32 -10.09 -12.80
N GLU A 79 6.30 -10.07 -11.91
CA GLU A 79 7.23 -11.19 -11.64
C GLU A 79 6.81 -12.00 -10.40
N GLY A 80 5.75 -11.56 -9.70
CA GLY A 80 5.29 -12.16 -8.45
C GLY A 80 6.08 -11.71 -7.22
N GLY A 81 6.90 -10.66 -7.34
CA GLY A 81 7.53 -10.01 -6.20
C GLY A 81 6.49 -9.29 -5.34
N VAL A 82 6.55 -9.48 -4.02
CA VAL A 82 5.69 -8.77 -3.06
C VAL A 82 6.50 -7.69 -2.37
N TYR A 83 5.97 -6.47 -2.36
CA TYR A 83 6.63 -5.30 -1.80
C TYR A 83 5.70 -4.59 -0.83
N ILE A 84 6.25 -4.00 0.23
CA ILE A 84 5.48 -3.20 1.19
C ILE A 84 6.18 -1.88 1.49
N SER A 85 5.42 -0.85 1.89
CA SER A 85 6.00 0.39 2.43
C SER A 85 6.78 0.11 3.72
N ASP A 86 7.91 0.80 3.88
CA ASP A 86 8.86 0.60 4.97
C ASP A 86 9.30 1.91 5.64
N PRO A 87 8.43 2.51 6.46
CA PRO A 87 8.77 3.69 7.22
C PRO A 87 9.66 3.28 8.41
N GLN A 88 10.99 3.36 8.23
CA GLN A 88 12.05 3.16 9.25
C GLN A 88 12.63 1.73 9.39
N ASN A 89 12.58 0.87 8.36
CA ASN A 89 13.21 -0.46 8.36
C ASN A 89 12.74 -1.36 9.54
N PHE A 90 11.44 -1.38 9.83
CA PHE A 90 10.86 -2.13 10.96
C PHE A 90 10.89 -3.65 10.71
N ARG A 91 12.01 -4.30 11.07
CA ARG A 91 12.21 -5.74 10.82
C ARG A 91 11.12 -6.63 11.40
N ASP A 92 10.53 -6.26 12.53
CA ASP A 92 9.48 -7.06 13.18
C ASP A 92 8.21 -7.19 12.32
N VAL A 93 7.81 -6.11 11.64
CA VAL A 93 6.66 -6.12 10.72
C VAL A 93 6.95 -6.98 9.50
N PHE A 94 8.18 -6.90 8.97
CA PHE A 94 8.61 -7.78 7.88
C PHE A 94 8.62 -9.24 8.29
N ASP A 95 9.17 -9.57 9.46
CA ASP A 95 9.21 -10.93 9.98
C ASP A 95 7.79 -11.49 10.17
N PHE A 96 6.87 -10.66 10.66
CA PHE A 96 5.46 -11.00 10.79
C PHE A 96 4.81 -11.30 9.43
N LEU A 97 4.98 -10.42 8.44
CA LEU A 97 4.41 -10.60 7.10
C LEU A 97 5.07 -11.73 6.32
N GLU A 98 6.40 -11.89 6.37
CA GLU A 98 7.12 -13.01 5.75
C GLU A 98 6.68 -14.34 6.36
N LYS A 99 6.41 -14.39 7.67
CA LYS A 99 5.86 -15.58 8.33
C LYS A 99 4.42 -15.85 7.88
N GLY A 100 3.56 -14.82 7.84
CA GLY A 100 2.16 -14.94 7.44
C GLY A 100 2.00 -15.36 5.97
N LEU A 101 2.83 -14.81 5.09
CA LEU A 101 2.79 -15.04 3.64
C LEU A 101 3.73 -16.14 3.16
N GLY A 102 4.46 -16.81 4.05
CA GLY A 102 5.59 -17.68 3.70
C GLY A 102 5.26 -18.80 2.71
N ASP A 103 4.06 -19.37 2.79
CA ASP A 103 3.59 -20.41 1.87
C ASP A 103 3.01 -19.85 0.55
N ILE A 104 2.65 -18.58 0.52
CA ILE A 104 2.08 -17.88 -0.64
C ILE A 104 3.19 -17.34 -1.53
N LEU A 105 4.24 -16.74 -0.98
CA LEU A 105 5.31 -16.11 -1.75
C LEU A 105 5.89 -17.05 -2.84
N PRO A 106 6.27 -18.31 -2.56
CA PRO A 106 6.82 -19.20 -3.58
C PRO A 106 5.78 -19.65 -4.62
N LYS A 107 4.50 -19.75 -4.23
CA LYS A 107 3.42 -20.11 -5.15
C LYS A 107 3.15 -18.97 -6.13
N LEU A 108 3.21 -17.74 -5.63
CA LEU A 108 3.04 -16.52 -6.40
C LEU A 108 4.13 -16.39 -7.46
N GLU A 109 5.41 -16.42 -7.05
CA GLU A 109 6.54 -16.37 -7.98
C GLU A 109 6.46 -17.49 -9.04
N LYS A 110 6.11 -18.71 -8.62
CA LYS A 110 5.92 -19.84 -9.55
C LYS A 110 4.76 -19.63 -10.52
N ALA A 111 3.67 -19.00 -10.09
CA ALA A 111 2.52 -18.73 -10.95
C ALA A 111 2.87 -17.70 -12.03
N PHE A 112 3.52 -16.60 -11.65
CA PHE A 112 3.99 -15.58 -12.60
C PHE A 112 5.07 -16.12 -13.54
N HIS A 113 6.02 -16.91 -13.03
CA HIS A 113 7.03 -17.55 -13.88
C HIS A 113 6.41 -18.47 -14.95
N LYS A 114 5.41 -19.28 -14.56
CA LYS A 114 4.68 -20.12 -15.52
C LYS A 114 3.90 -19.30 -16.55
N ALA A 115 3.27 -18.20 -16.12
CA ALA A 115 2.56 -17.30 -17.02
C ALA A 115 3.52 -16.61 -18.01
N ALA A 116 4.73 -16.26 -17.59
CA ALA A 116 5.75 -15.71 -18.47
C ALA A 116 6.25 -16.74 -19.51
N GLN A 117 6.42 -18.01 -19.12
CA GLN A 117 6.84 -19.08 -20.04
C GLN A 117 5.76 -19.50 -21.04
N ASN A 118 4.49 -19.47 -20.63
CA ASN A 118 3.35 -19.84 -21.47
C ASN A 118 2.21 -18.84 -21.24
N PRO A 119 2.19 -17.70 -21.95
CA PRO A 119 1.32 -16.56 -21.68
C PRO A 119 -0.12 -16.77 -22.20
N SER A 120 -0.75 -17.87 -21.79
CA SER A 120 -2.18 -18.08 -22.01
C SER A 120 -3.01 -17.21 -21.07
N SER A 121 -4.24 -16.89 -21.48
CA SER A 121 -5.20 -16.16 -20.66
C SER A 121 -5.45 -16.84 -19.32
N ASP A 122 -5.51 -18.17 -19.28
CA ASP A 122 -5.71 -18.94 -18.05
C ASP A 122 -4.50 -18.91 -17.13
N ALA A 123 -3.28 -18.94 -17.67
CA ALA A 123 -2.06 -18.81 -16.88
C ALA A 123 -1.97 -17.43 -16.22
N LYS A 124 -2.26 -16.37 -16.98
CA LYS A 124 -2.35 -15.00 -16.44
C LYS A 124 -3.42 -14.88 -15.36
N LYS A 125 -4.64 -15.39 -15.60
CA LYS A 125 -5.73 -15.38 -14.60
C LYS A 125 -5.31 -16.03 -13.27
N ARG A 126 -4.61 -17.17 -13.32
CA ARG A 126 -4.12 -17.86 -12.11
C ARG A 126 -3.05 -17.06 -11.37
N ALA A 127 -2.13 -16.41 -12.09
CA ALA A 127 -1.12 -15.55 -11.48
C ALA A 127 -1.76 -14.33 -10.78
N TYR A 128 -2.71 -13.68 -11.44
CA TYR A 128 -3.44 -12.55 -10.86
C TYR A 128 -4.37 -12.93 -9.70
N ALA A 129 -4.95 -14.14 -9.72
CA ALA A 129 -5.70 -14.67 -8.58
C ALA A 129 -4.78 -14.89 -7.36
N ALA A 130 -3.61 -15.51 -7.55
CA ALA A 130 -2.63 -15.67 -6.49
C ALA A 130 -2.11 -14.33 -5.94
N ALA A 131 -1.92 -13.32 -6.81
CA ALA A 131 -1.59 -11.96 -6.38
C ALA A 131 -2.69 -11.36 -5.50
N GLY A 132 -3.96 -11.58 -5.88
CA GLY A 132 -5.11 -11.16 -5.08
C GLY A 132 -5.13 -11.81 -3.69
N GLU A 133 -4.87 -13.12 -3.60
CA GLU A 133 -4.77 -13.83 -2.31
C GLU A 133 -3.65 -13.28 -1.43
N ALA A 134 -2.47 -13.04 -2.01
CA ALA A 134 -1.32 -12.49 -1.29
C ALA A 134 -1.62 -11.09 -0.72
N VAL A 135 -2.22 -10.22 -1.53
CA VAL A 135 -2.60 -8.87 -1.13
C VAL A 135 -3.69 -8.88 -0.08
N ALA A 136 -4.74 -9.69 -0.25
CA ALA A 136 -5.82 -9.78 0.73
C ALA A 136 -5.30 -10.22 2.10
N MET A 137 -4.42 -11.22 2.13
CA MET A 137 -3.79 -11.67 3.37
C MET A 137 -2.87 -10.61 3.99
N ALA A 138 -2.08 -9.90 3.18
CA ALA A 138 -1.25 -8.80 3.67
C ALA A 138 -2.10 -7.68 4.30
N VAL A 139 -3.19 -7.28 3.64
CA VAL A 139 -4.15 -6.29 4.14
C VAL A 139 -4.75 -6.74 5.46
N GLU A 140 -5.24 -7.99 5.54
CA GLU A 140 -5.83 -8.55 6.76
C GLU A 140 -4.81 -8.56 7.92
N LEU A 141 -3.59 -9.02 7.67
CA LEU A 141 -2.51 -9.03 8.66
C LEU A 141 -2.19 -7.62 9.18
N MET A 142 -2.11 -6.63 8.29
CA MET A 142 -1.80 -5.24 8.67
C MET A 142 -2.97 -4.52 9.36
N LEU A 143 -4.21 -4.81 8.98
CA LEU A 143 -5.40 -4.28 9.64
C LEU A 143 -5.55 -4.82 11.06
N ASN A 144 -5.20 -6.09 11.27
CA ASN A 144 -5.27 -6.79 12.54
C ASN A 144 -4.02 -6.60 13.42
N HIS A 145 -2.91 -6.13 12.87
CA HIS A 145 -1.76 -5.71 13.66
C HIS A 145 -2.15 -4.49 14.51
N ALA A 146 -2.08 -4.65 15.84
CA ALA A 146 -2.59 -3.70 16.83
C ALA A 146 -1.73 -2.42 16.93
N GLU A 147 -0.60 -2.35 16.23
CA GLU A 147 0.30 -1.20 16.21
C GLU A 147 0.25 -0.47 14.86
N THR A 148 0.54 0.83 14.88
CA THR A 148 0.85 1.63 13.69
C THR A 148 2.30 1.42 13.21
N ALA A 149 3.04 0.50 13.84
CA ALA A 149 4.35 0.06 13.38
C ALA A 149 4.25 -0.51 11.95
N GLY A 150 5.14 -0.07 11.06
CA GLY A 150 5.09 -0.41 9.64
C GLY A 150 4.15 0.46 8.79
N PHE A 151 3.35 1.33 9.42
CA PHE A 151 2.56 2.34 8.71
C PHE A 151 3.33 3.67 8.61
N LYS A 152 3.22 4.32 7.47
CA LYS A 152 3.76 5.65 7.23
C LYS A 152 2.73 6.67 7.66
N GLN A 153 3.11 7.56 8.56
CA GLN A 153 2.25 8.70 8.88
C GLN A 153 2.25 9.72 7.72
N HIS A 154 1.06 10.13 7.29
CA HIS A 154 0.84 11.25 6.36
C HIS A 154 -0.51 11.89 6.69
N ILE A 155 -0.48 13.01 7.42
CA ILE A 155 -1.67 13.63 8.02
C ILE A 155 -2.48 14.36 6.96
N LEU A 156 -3.78 14.06 6.87
CA LEU A 156 -4.73 14.80 6.06
C LEU A 156 -5.30 15.98 6.85
N ARG A 157 -5.52 17.11 6.16
CA ARG A 157 -5.99 18.37 6.74
C ARG A 157 -7.26 18.86 6.06
N ASP A 158 -7.79 19.98 6.51
CA ASP A 158 -9.01 20.56 5.95
C ASP A 158 -8.89 20.86 4.45
N GLU A 159 -7.70 21.23 3.97
CA GLU A 159 -7.44 21.49 2.55
C GLU A 159 -7.40 20.23 1.66
N ASP A 160 -7.38 19.04 2.26
CA ASP A 160 -7.44 17.76 1.54
C ASP A 160 -8.88 17.25 1.37
N ALA A 161 -9.85 17.91 2.02
CA ALA A 161 -11.23 17.45 2.03
C ALA A 161 -11.85 17.48 0.63
N GLY A 162 -12.29 16.32 0.15
CA GLY A 162 -12.84 16.13 -1.20
C GLY A 162 -11.79 16.14 -2.32
N HIS A 163 -10.51 16.30 -1.99
CA HIS A 163 -9.40 16.27 -2.93
C HIS A 163 -8.75 14.89 -2.97
N THR A 164 -7.84 14.70 -3.94
CA THR A 164 -7.15 13.42 -4.14
C THR A 164 -5.78 13.45 -3.49
N THR A 165 -5.52 12.46 -2.64
CA THR A 165 -4.17 12.08 -2.19
C THR A 165 -3.60 11.06 -3.16
N THR A 166 -2.43 11.32 -3.72
CA THR A 166 -1.80 10.46 -4.72
C THR A 166 -0.63 9.70 -4.11
N PHE A 167 -0.63 8.37 -4.31
CA PHE A 167 0.49 7.48 -3.98
C PHE A 167 1.31 7.24 -5.25
N THR A 168 2.42 7.96 -5.40
CA THR A 168 3.34 7.78 -6.54
C THR A 168 4.42 6.76 -6.19
N ILE A 169 4.36 5.61 -6.85
CA ILE A 169 5.32 4.52 -6.71
C ILE A 169 6.42 4.75 -7.75
N ARG A 170 7.53 5.34 -7.31
CA ARG A 170 8.61 5.79 -8.20
C ARG A 170 9.49 4.64 -8.69
N ARG A 171 9.75 3.67 -7.82
CA ARG A 171 10.58 2.50 -8.13
C ARG A 171 10.31 1.35 -7.18
N LEU A 172 10.46 0.13 -7.69
CA LEU A 172 10.52 -1.09 -6.88
C LEU A 172 12.00 -1.45 -6.66
N PRO A 173 12.50 -1.49 -5.43
CA PRO A 173 13.87 -1.87 -5.20
C PRO A 173 14.08 -3.37 -5.47
N SER A 174 15.18 -3.71 -6.16
CA SER A 174 15.66 -5.10 -6.22
C SER A 174 16.24 -5.51 -4.86
N GLU A 175 17.03 -4.63 -4.23
CA GLU A 175 17.48 -4.60 -2.82
C GLU A 175 17.90 -3.15 -2.48
N GLY A 176 17.69 -2.64 -1.25
CA GLY A 176 18.21 -1.31 -0.87
C GLY A 176 17.32 -0.42 0.00
N THR A 177 17.68 0.87 0.06
CA THR A 177 17.45 1.82 1.17
C THR A 177 16.78 3.11 0.69
N ASP A 178 16.02 3.06 -0.39
CA ASP A 178 15.59 4.26 -1.12
C ASP A 178 14.32 4.87 -0.51
N SER A 179 14.49 5.88 0.34
CA SER A 179 13.38 6.50 1.08
C SER A 179 12.42 7.34 0.27
N ASP A 180 12.74 7.57 -0.99
CA ASP A 180 11.97 8.31 -1.98
C ASP A 180 11.22 7.37 -2.96
N ALA A 181 11.23 6.06 -2.71
CA ALA A 181 10.59 5.05 -3.56
C ALA A 181 9.05 5.19 -3.60
N LEU A 182 8.44 5.63 -2.50
CA LEU A 182 7.03 6.00 -2.40
C LEU A 182 6.91 7.48 -2.01
N LEU A 183 6.18 8.25 -2.81
CA LEU A 183 5.69 9.59 -2.46
C LEU A 183 4.19 9.51 -2.19
N ILE A 184 3.75 10.08 -1.08
CA ILE A 184 2.36 10.35 -0.74
C ILE A 184 2.18 11.86 -0.81
N SER A 185 1.35 12.34 -1.74
CA SER A 185 1.13 13.76 -1.97
C SER A 185 -0.34 14.12 -1.77
N SER A 186 -0.60 15.18 -1.02
CA SER A 186 -1.91 15.78 -0.82
C SER A 186 -1.79 17.31 -0.93
N ASN A 187 -2.91 18.04 -0.88
CA ASN A 187 -2.85 19.50 -0.92
C ASN A 187 -2.06 20.07 0.28
N SER A 188 -2.17 19.40 1.43
CA SER A 188 -1.50 19.80 2.67
C SER A 188 -0.02 19.46 2.79
N GLY A 189 0.51 18.73 1.80
CA GLY A 189 1.93 18.51 1.64
C GLY A 189 2.26 17.08 1.25
N ASP A 190 3.55 16.76 1.39
CA ASP A 190 4.13 15.53 0.88
C ASP A 190 4.75 14.69 2.01
N SER A 191 4.83 13.38 1.78
CA SER A 191 5.57 12.47 2.63
C SER A 191 6.19 11.34 1.82
N GLU A 192 7.44 11.02 2.10
CA GLU A 192 8.15 9.97 1.40
C GLU A 192 8.48 8.79 2.32
N THR A 193 8.53 7.59 1.74
CA THR A 193 8.98 6.40 2.45
C THR A 193 9.61 5.36 1.51
N ARG A 194 10.29 4.39 2.12
CA ARG A 194 10.92 3.26 1.42
C ARG A 194 9.85 2.26 1.03
N ILE A 195 10.20 1.42 0.07
CA ILE A 195 9.48 0.19 -0.26
C ILE A 195 10.48 -0.96 -0.08
N THR A 196 10.06 -2.08 0.48
CA THR A 196 10.93 -3.25 0.71
C THR A 196 10.27 -4.50 0.15
N ARG A 197 11.05 -5.34 -0.55
CA ARG A 197 10.59 -6.64 -1.07
C ARG A 197 10.58 -7.67 0.06
N LEU A 198 9.46 -8.36 0.22
CA LEU A 198 9.35 -9.52 1.10
C LEU A 198 10.13 -10.69 0.51
N LYS A 199 10.89 -11.38 1.37
CA LYS A 199 11.67 -12.55 0.97
C LYS A 199 11.17 -13.79 1.68
N LYS A 200 11.28 -14.94 1.03
CA LYS A 200 11.15 -16.22 1.72
C LYS A 200 12.26 -16.33 2.76
N LYS A 201 11.93 -16.56 4.03
CA LYS A 201 12.92 -17.05 5.00
C LYS A 201 13.34 -18.46 4.57
N VAL A 202 14.60 -18.60 4.17
CA VAL A 202 15.24 -19.91 4.06
C VAL A 202 15.56 -20.32 5.50
N SER A 203 14.73 -21.20 6.05
CA SER A 203 15.01 -21.88 7.32
C SER A 203 16.17 -22.86 7.17
#